data_AF-A0ABD2PFN7-F1
#
_entry.id   AF-A0ABD2PFN7-F1
#
_cell.length_a   1.000
_cell.length_b   1.000
_cell.length_c   1.000
_cell.angle_alpha   90.00
_cell.angle_beta   90.00
_cell.angle_gamma   90.00
#
_symmetry.space_group_name_H-M   'P 1'
#
loop_
_entity.id
_entity.type
_entity.pdbx_description
1 polymer ?
#
loop_
_entity_poly.entity_id
_entity_poly.type
_entity_poly.pdbx_seq_one_letter_code
_entity_poly.pdbx_strand_id
1 'polypeptide(L)'
;MEEFAKTMFMAIPSVCNEIENLPAFLREWRKYKLTIPTYGAIFISQDNSHVLMVQRFSGNWSFPRGKMESGENPEECAVREVFEEVAKTPSLPSCRMEEFAKTMFMAIPSVCNDIENLPAFLREWRKYKLTIPTYGAIFISQGNSHVLMMKRYSGNWSFPRGKMESGENPEECAVREVFEEVGLDNSNLIKSDEYIENKREEKYSTLGIINVAWLFQIELAF
;
A
#
# COMPACT_ATOMS: atom_id res chain seq x y z
N MET A 1 23.23 4.27 -2.60
CA MET A 1 22.32 5.11 -3.43
C MET A 1 22.65 6.59 -3.29
N GLU A 2 22.77 7.14 -2.07
CA GLU A 2 23.18 8.54 -1.87
C GLU A 2 24.61 8.81 -2.37
N GLU A 3 25.54 7.92 -2.07
CA GLU A 3 26.93 8.00 -2.54
C GLU A 3 27.02 7.86 -4.08
N PHE A 4 26.22 6.97 -4.67
CA PHE A 4 26.08 6.85 -6.12
C PHE A 4 25.49 8.10 -6.78
N ALA A 5 24.46 8.71 -6.19
CA ALA A 5 23.89 9.96 -6.66
C ALA A 5 24.90 11.12 -6.56
N LYS A 6 25.66 11.21 -5.46
CA LYS A 6 26.76 12.18 -5.31
C LYS A 6 27.78 12.03 -6.44
N THR A 7 28.24 10.81 -6.72
CA THR A 7 29.21 10.55 -7.79
C THR A 7 28.66 10.90 -9.18
N MET A 8 27.40 10.56 -9.46
CA MET A 8 26.75 10.88 -10.75
C MET A 8 26.58 12.39 -10.95
N PHE A 9 26.08 13.11 -9.94
CA PHE A 9 25.85 14.56 -10.04
C PHE A 9 27.15 15.37 -10.02
N MET A 10 28.21 14.89 -9.36
CA MET A 10 29.55 15.48 -9.45
C MET A 10 30.17 15.32 -10.85
N ALA A 11 29.85 14.23 -11.56
CA ALA A 11 30.36 13.98 -12.90
C ALA A 11 29.65 14.79 -14.00
N ILE A 12 28.45 15.32 -13.73
CA ILE A 12 27.67 16.10 -14.71
C ILE A 12 27.13 17.38 -14.02
N PRO A 13 27.98 18.42 -13.85
CA PRO A 13 27.61 19.64 -13.13
C PRO A 13 26.37 20.37 -13.69
N SER A 14 26.06 20.18 -14.97
CA SER A 14 24.88 20.77 -15.63
C SER A 14 23.55 20.15 -15.20
N VAL A 15 23.55 18.97 -14.57
CA VAL A 15 22.32 18.25 -14.17
C VAL A 15 21.84 18.66 -12.78
N CYS A 16 22.73 19.15 -11.90
CA CYS A 16 22.36 19.60 -10.57
C CYS A 16 23.30 20.73 -10.13
N ASN A 17 22.84 21.99 -10.27
CA ASN A 17 23.61 23.18 -9.88
C ASN A 17 23.73 23.35 -8.36
N GLU A 18 23.01 22.55 -7.56
CA GLU A 18 22.93 22.68 -6.10
C GLU A 18 23.20 21.34 -5.39
N ILE A 19 24.42 20.83 -5.52
CA ILE A 19 24.86 19.60 -4.82
C ILE A 19 24.65 19.70 -3.29
N GLU A 20 24.69 20.92 -2.72
CA GLU A 20 24.41 21.17 -1.29
C GLU A 20 22.98 20.75 -0.88
N ASN A 21 22.00 20.83 -1.79
CA ASN A 21 20.61 20.44 -1.54
C ASN A 21 20.31 18.97 -1.85
N LEU A 22 21.31 18.17 -2.24
CA LEU A 22 21.14 16.77 -2.59
C LEU A 22 20.43 15.93 -1.51
N PRO A 23 20.70 16.08 -0.19
CA PRO A 23 19.95 15.34 0.83
C PRO A 23 18.45 15.68 0.86
N ALA A 24 18.08 16.93 0.61
CA ALA A 24 16.68 17.36 0.53
C ALA A 24 16.01 16.78 -0.72
N PHE A 25 16.67 16.90 -1.87
CA PHE A 25 16.23 16.29 -3.12
C PHE A 25 16.04 14.77 -2.99
N LEU A 26 16.99 14.06 -2.38
CA LEU A 26 16.88 12.61 -2.17
C LEU A 26 15.72 12.23 -1.24
N ARG A 27 15.38 13.07 -0.26
CA ARG A 27 14.19 12.87 0.58
C ARG A 27 12.92 13.06 -0.23
N GLU A 28 12.81 14.13 -1.00
CA GLU A 28 11.66 14.38 -1.87
C GLU A 28 11.50 13.30 -2.94
N TRP A 29 12.60 12.90 -3.58
CA TRP A 29 12.64 11.82 -4.54
C TRP A 29 12.21 10.48 -3.93
N ARG A 30 12.61 10.18 -2.69
CA ARG A 30 12.14 8.99 -1.96
C ARG A 30 10.65 9.07 -1.71
N LYS A 31 10.13 10.22 -1.26
CA LYS A 31 8.68 10.43 -1.04
C LYS A 31 7.91 10.24 -2.34
N TYR A 32 8.32 10.90 -3.42
CA TYR A 32 7.76 10.71 -4.76
C TYR A 32 7.80 9.24 -5.19
N LYS A 33 8.92 8.56 -4.98
CA LYS A 33 9.04 7.14 -5.30
C LYS A 33 8.04 6.25 -4.56
N LEU A 34 7.54 6.65 -3.39
CA LEU A 34 6.54 5.89 -2.64
C LEU A 34 5.12 6.10 -3.20
N THR A 35 4.88 7.17 -3.95
CA THR A 35 3.56 7.44 -4.56
C THR A 35 3.35 6.70 -5.88
N ILE A 36 4.42 6.15 -6.47
CA ILE A 36 4.33 5.42 -7.74
C ILE A 36 3.83 3.99 -7.47
N PRO A 37 2.68 3.59 -8.04
CA PRO A 37 2.15 2.25 -7.86
C PRO A 37 3.11 1.22 -8.45
N THR A 38 3.17 0.05 -7.81
CA THR A 38 4.05 -1.06 -8.19
C THR A 38 3.18 -2.23 -8.66
N TYR A 39 3.49 -2.79 -9.83
CA TYR A 39 2.78 -3.94 -10.39
C TYR A 39 3.76 -5.07 -10.73
N GLY A 40 3.27 -6.30 -10.79
CA GLY A 40 4.10 -7.49 -10.98
C GLY A 40 3.28 -8.76 -11.09
N ALA A 41 3.94 -9.90 -11.01
CA ALA A 41 3.33 -11.21 -11.19
C ALA A 41 3.73 -12.21 -10.11
N ILE A 42 2.86 -13.19 -9.87
CA ILE A 42 3.18 -14.39 -9.10
C ILE A 42 3.18 -15.55 -10.09
N PHE A 43 4.32 -16.20 -10.26
CA PHE A 43 4.40 -17.42 -11.07
C PHE A 43 4.35 -18.62 -10.18
N ILE A 44 3.46 -19.53 -10.53
CA ILE A 44 3.29 -20.83 -9.90
C ILE A 44 3.73 -21.87 -10.93
N SER A 45 4.49 -22.88 -10.50
CA SER A 45 4.88 -23.99 -11.37
C SER A 45 3.65 -24.74 -11.89
N GLN A 46 3.76 -25.39 -13.06
CA GLN A 46 2.60 -26.05 -13.69
C GLN A 46 1.95 -27.14 -12.82
N ASP A 47 2.73 -27.76 -11.94
CA ASP A 47 2.32 -28.76 -10.98
C ASP A 47 1.90 -28.17 -9.63
N ASN A 48 1.84 -26.83 -9.51
CA ASN A 48 1.44 -26.14 -8.30
C ASN A 48 2.28 -26.55 -7.08
N SER A 49 3.60 -26.62 -7.21
CA SER A 49 4.49 -27.01 -6.10
C SER A 49 5.50 -25.93 -5.72
N HIS A 50 5.75 -24.96 -6.62
CA HIS A 50 6.74 -23.91 -6.43
C HIS A 50 6.19 -22.55 -6.86
N VAL A 51 6.69 -21.50 -6.21
CA VAL A 51 6.44 -20.11 -6.59
C VAL A 51 7.76 -19.43 -6.95
N LEU A 52 7.77 -18.64 -8.03
CA LEU A 52 8.95 -17.88 -8.43
C LEU A 52 9.11 -16.62 -7.56
N MET A 53 10.29 -16.48 -6.97
CA MET A 53 10.69 -15.28 -6.24
C MET A 53 12.03 -14.77 -6.79
N VAL A 54 12.22 -13.47 -6.73
CA VAL A 54 13.49 -12.80 -7.05
C VAL A 54 14.17 -12.36 -5.75
N GLN A 55 15.48 -12.56 -5.68
CA GLN A 55 16.29 -12.09 -4.57
C GLN A 55 16.84 -10.70 -4.90
N ARG A 56 16.49 -9.70 -4.09
CA ARG A 56 17.01 -8.34 -4.25
C ARG A 56 18.47 -8.27 -3.80
N PHE A 57 19.19 -7.26 -4.25
CA PHE A 57 20.56 -6.95 -3.78
C PHE A 57 20.67 -6.82 -2.25
N SER A 58 19.57 -6.50 -1.56
CA SER A 58 19.51 -6.46 -0.09
C SER A 58 19.44 -7.85 0.57
N GLY A 59 19.42 -8.94 -0.21
CA GLY A 59 19.24 -10.32 0.26
C GLY A 59 17.78 -10.74 0.46
N ASN A 60 16.83 -9.80 0.39
CA ASN A 60 15.41 -10.06 0.60
C ASN A 60 14.75 -10.69 -0.62
N TRP A 61 13.89 -11.69 -0.40
CA TRP A 61 13.09 -12.31 -1.44
C TRP A 61 11.78 -11.56 -1.67
N SER A 62 11.38 -11.39 -2.93
CA SER A 62 10.12 -10.78 -3.31
C SER A 62 9.54 -11.41 -4.59
N PHE A 63 8.25 -11.24 -4.84
CA PHE A 63 7.69 -11.52 -6.17
C PHE A 63 8.20 -10.52 -7.20
N PRO A 64 8.37 -10.94 -8.47
CA PRO A 64 8.81 -10.06 -9.53
C PRO A 64 7.86 -8.87 -9.71
N ARG A 65 8.35 -7.64 -9.53
CA ARG A 65 7.53 -6.42 -9.57
C ARG A 65 8.37 -5.15 -9.67
N GLY A 66 7.77 -4.09 -10.20
CA GLY A 66 8.35 -2.76 -10.15
C GLY A 66 7.37 -1.66 -10.50
N LYS A 67 7.89 -0.48 -10.81
CA LYS A 67 7.13 0.77 -10.75
C LYS A 67 6.53 1.11 -12.09
N MET A 68 5.28 1.55 -12.07
CA MET A 68 4.59 2.00 -13.29
C MET A 68 5.27 3.22 -13.89
N GLU A 69 5.52 3.16 -15.19
CA GLU A 69 6.04 4.29 -15.97
C GLU A 69 4.92 5.24 -16.39
N SER A 70 5.30 6.45 -16.83
CA SER A 70 4.32 7.45 -17.26
C SER A 70 3.63 7.01 -18.55
N GLY A 71 2.29 6.99 -18.54
CA GLY A 71 1.47 6.59 -19.69
C GLY A 71 1.28 5.08 -19.84
N GLU A 72 1.90 4.28 -18.97
CA GLU A 72 1.77 2.83 -18.92
C GLU A 72 0.52 2.41 -18.13
N ASN A 73 -0.16 1.35 -18.56
CA ASN A 73 -1.26 0.77 -17.78
C ASN A 73 -0.76 -0.32 -16.80
N PRO A 74 -1.57 -0.73 -15.78
CA PRO A 74 -1.14 -1.71 -14.78
C PRO A 74 -0.66 -3.06 -15.33
N GLU A 75 -1.26 -3.54 -16.43
CA GLU A 75 -0.92 -4.82 -17.06
C GLU A 75 0.41 -4.71 -17.83
N GLU A 76 0.58 -3.63 -18.60
CA GLU A 76 1.84 -3.33 -19.29
C GLU A 76 3.01 -3.23 -18.29
N CYS A 77 2.80 -2.53 -17.16
CA CYS A 77 3.80 -2.43 -16.08
C CYS A 77 4.14 -3.80 -15.51
N ALA A 78 3.14 -4.60 -15.16
CA ALA A 78 3.37 -5.94 -14.64
C ALA A 78 4.17 -6.80 -15.63
N VAL A 79 3.84 -6.76 -16.92
CA VAL A 79 4.54 -7.51 -17.98
C VAL A 79 5.99 -7.04 -18.12
N ARG A 80 6.22 -5.72 -18.20
CA ARG A 80 7.54 -5.12 -18.38
C ARG A 80 8.45 -5.42 -17.19
N GLU A 81 8.01 -5.11 -15.97
CA GLU A 81 8.81 -5.29 -14.75
C GLU A 81 9.16 -6.75 -14.50
N VAL A 82 8.20 -7.65 -14.74
CA VAL A 82 8.45 -9.08 -14.66
C VAL A 82 9.46 -9.51 -15.72
N PHE A 83 9.33 -9.02 -16.95
CA PHE A 83 10.30 -9.33 -18.00
C PHE A 83 11.71 -8.82 -17.64
N GLU A 84 11.83 -7.62 -17.08
CA GLU A 84 13.11 -7.06 -16.63
C GLU A 84 13.76 -7.92 -15.53
N GLU A 85 12.99 -8.42 -14.58
CA GLU A 85 13.53 -9.19 -13.44
C GLU A 85 13.73 -10.69 -13.73
N VAL A 86 12.93 -11.30 -14.61
CA VAL A 86 12.97 -12.76 -14.87
C VAL A 86 13.10 -13.16 -16.34
N ALA A 87 13.25 -12.22 -17.26
CA ALA A 87 13.41 -12.43 -18.71
C ALA A 87 12.32 -13.33 -19.34
N LYS A 88 11.10 -13.28 -18.79
CA LYS A 88 9.91 -13.99 -19.28
C LYS A 88 8.77 -13.00 -19.49
N THR A 89 8.11 -13.05 -20.64
CA THR A 89 6.89 -12.30 -20.90
C THR A 89 5.70 -13.07 -20.34
N PRO A 90 5.02 -12.59 -19.29
CA PRO A 90 3.84 -13.26 -18.78
C PRO A 90 2.60 -12.86 -19.60
N SER A 91 1.72 -13.81 -19.90
CA SER A 91 0.30 -13.54 -20.09
C SER A 91 -0.40 -13.86 -18.77
N LEU A 92 -0.89 -12.86 -18.05
CA LEU A 92 -1.56 -13.07 -16.78
C LEU A 92 -3.08 -13.03 -16.96
N PRO A 93 -3.82 -14.09 -16.60
CA PRO A 93 -5.27 -13.99 -16.52
C PRO A 93 -5.65 -13.11 -15.32
N SER A 94 -6.59 -12.19 -15.52
CA SER A 94 -7.28 -11.52 -14.41
C SER A 94 -8.05 -12.56 -13.60
N CYS A 95 -7.93 -12.52 -12.28
CA CYS A 95 -8.62 -13.44 -11.38
C CYS A 95 -9.15 -12.73 -10.14
N ARG A 96 -10.26 -13.25 -9.60
CA ARG A 96 -10.85 -12.76 -8.34
C ARG A 96 -10.08 -13.32 -7.15
N MET A 97 -10.20 -12.68 -5.99
CA MET A 97 -9.52 -13.10 -4.75
C MET A 97 -9.70 -14.59 -4.40
N GLU A 98 -10.88 -15.16 -4.66
CA GLU A 98 -11.15 -16.58 -4.41
C GLU A 98 -10.39 -17.51 -5.37
N GLU A 99 -10.35 -17.16 -6.66
CA GLU A 99 -9.60 -17.88 -7.69
C GLU A 99 -8.09 -17.77 -7.43
N PHE A 100 -7.63 -16.57 -7.05
CA PHE A 100 -6.26 -16.33 -6.63
C PHE A 100 -5.87 -17.17 -5.41
N ALA A 101 -6.67 -17.12 -4.34
CA ALA A 101 -6.40 -17.87 -3.12
C ALA A 101 -6.43 -19.39 -3.37
N LYS A 102 -7.37 -19.87 -4.19
CA LYS A 102 -7.44 -21.28 -4.59
C LYS A 102 -6.18 -21.71 -5.33
N THR A 103 -5.76 -20.91 -6.32
CA THR A 103 -4.54 -21.19 -7.10
C THR A 103 -3.31 -21.18 -6.21
N MET A 104 -3.19 -20.21 -5.31
CA MET A 104 -2.09 -20.11 -4.35
C MET A 104 -2.06 -21.29 -3.35
N PHE A 105 -3.20 -21.71 -2.81
CA PHE A 105 -3.25 -22.83 -1.85
C PHE A 105 -3.05 -24.19 -2.51
N MET A 106 -3.49 -24.36 -3.75
CA MET A 106 -3.09 -25.51 -4.56
C MET A 106 -1.57 -25.52 -4.80
N ALA A 107 -0.97 -24.34 -5.02
CA ALA A 107 0.47 -24.16 -5.24
C ALA A 107 1.37 -24.50 -4.04
N ILE A 108 0.81 -24.36 -2.84
CA ILE A 108 1.55 -24.54 -1.59
C ILE A 108 0.65 -25.29 -0.61
N PRO A 109 0.48 -26.62 -0.78
CA PRO A 109 -0.45 -27.41 0.04
C PRO A 109 -0.16 -27.30 1.54
N SER A 110 1.11 -27.12 1.94
CA SER A 110 1.52 -26.93 3.33
C SER A 110 0.92 -25.69 4.01
N VAL A 111 0.43 -24.70 3.25
CA VAL A 111 -0.19 -23.48 3.78
C VAL A 111 -1.68 -23.68 4.06
N CYS A 112 -2.40 -24.46 3.25
CA CYS A 112 -3.81 -24.75 3.45
C CYS A 112 -4.18 -26.10 2.82
N ASN A 113 -4.50 -27.08 3.67
CA ASN A 113 -4.88 -28.42 3.25
C ASN A 113 -6.39 -28.58 2.98
N ASP A 114 -7.20 -27.57 3.28
CA ASP A 114 -8.67 -27.62 3.20
C ASP A 114 -9.21 -26.62 2.18
N ILE A 115 -8.92 -26.90 0.91
CA ILE A 115 -9.30 -26.05 -0.22
C ILE A 115 -10.82 -26.11 -0.45
N GLU A 116 -11.48 -27.23 -0.11
CA GLU A 116 -12.93 -27.38 -0.27
C GLU A 116 -13.69 -26.37 0.60
N ASN A 117 -13.19 -26.08 1.80
CA ASN A 117 -13.78 -25.08 2.69
C ASN A 117 -13.27 -23.64 2.46
N LEU A 118 -12.42 -23.39 1.45
CA LEU A 118 -11.90 -22.06 1.13
C LEU A 118 -12.99 -20.96 1.05
N PRO A 119 -14.15 -21.16 0.39
CA PRO A 119 -15.19 -20.15 0.37
C PRO A 119 -15.74 -19.82 1.76
N ALA A 120 -15.81 -20.81 2.67
CA ALA A 120 -16.22 -20.59 4.05
C ALA A 120 -15.16 -19.79 4.82
N PHE A 121 -13.88 -20.15 4.70
CA PHE A 121 -12.79 -19.39 5.32
C PHE A 121 -12.72 -17.95 4.83
N LEU A 122 -12.88 -17.71 3.52
CA LEU A 122 -12.91 -16.35 2.98
C LEU A 122 -14.10 -15.55 3.51
N ARG A 123 -15.26 -16.20 3.71
CA ARG A 123 -16.43 -15.54 4.34
C ARG A 123 -16.17 -15.22 5.81
N GLU A 124 -15.60 -16.13 6.58
CA GLU A 124 -15.26 -15.91 7.98
C GLU A 124 -14.18 -14.84 8.14
N TRP A 125 -13.12 -14.89 7.32
CA TRP A 125 -12.09 -13.87 7.29
C TRP A 125 -12.65 -12.50 6.92
N ARG A 126 -13.60 -12.43 5.96
CA ARG A 126 -14.30 -11.17 5.66
C ARG A 126 -15.07 -10.65 6.87
N LYS A 127 -15.78 -11.52 7.62
CA LYS A 127 -16.48 -11.13 8.85
C LYS A 127 -15.51 -10.62 9.91
N TYR A 128 -14.43 -11.36 10.15
CA TYR A 128 -13.36 -10.95 11.07
C TYR A 128 -12.78 -9.58 10.68
N LYS A 129 -12.50 -9.35 9.40
CA LYS A 129 -12.00 -8.04 8.95
C LYS A 129 -12.95 -6.88 9.20
N LEU A 130 -14.25 -7.13 9.33
CA LEU A 130 -15.22 -6.09 9.71
C LEU A 130 -15.13 -5.74 11.20
N THR A 131 -14.61 -6.63 12.06
CA THR A 131 -14.50 -6.36 13.50
C THR A 131 -13.24 -5.59 13.88
N ILE A 132 -12.28 -5.46 12.96
CA ILE A 132 -11.02 -4.76 13.23
C ILE A 132 -11.30 -3.25 13.22
N PRO A 133 -10.93 -2.52 14.30
CA PRO A 133 -11.13 -1.08 14.36
C PRO A 133 -10.31 -0.38 13.28
N THR A 134 -10.77 0.81 12.88
CA THR A 134 -10.08 1.61 11.87
C THR A 134 -9.73 3.00 12.38
N TYR A 135 -8.55 3.46 11.99
CA TYR A 135 -7.96 4.73 12.41
C TYR A 135 -7.47 5.48 11.18
N GLY A 136 -7.57 6.80 11.23
CA GLY A 136 -7.19 7.66 10.10
C GLY A 136 -7.27 9.14 10.45
N ALA A 137 -7.36 9.98 9.43
CA ALA A 137 -7.28 11.43 9.60
C ALA A 137 -8.30 12.18 8.74
N ILE A 138 -8.78 13.29 9.27
CA ILE A 138 -9.53 14.31 8.54
C ILE A 138 -8.64 15.52 8.41
N PHE A 139 -8.22 15.81 7.19
CA PHE A 139 -7.46 17.01 6.88
C PHE A 139 -8.41 18.10 6.37
N ILE A 140 -8.30 19.29 6.97
CA ILE A 140 -9.07 20.47 6.66
C ILE A 140 -8.11 21.54 6.15
N SER A 141 -8.46 22.22 5.05
CA SER A 141 -7.63 23.32 4.52
C SER A 141 -7.59 24.50 5.50
N GLN A 142 -6.52 25.29 5.45
CA GLN A 142 -6.50 26.61 6.06
C GLN A 142 -7.71 27.43 5.57
N GLY A 143 -8.51 27.96 6.50
CA GLY A 143 -9.78 28.63 6.21
C GLY A 143 -11.04 27.74 6.27
N ASN A 144 -10.90 26.45 6.63
CA ASN A 144 -12.00 25.51 6.87
C ASN A 144 -12.97 25.33 5.68
N SER A 145 -12.47 25.51 4.46
CA SER A 145 -13.30 25.48 3.24
C SER A 145 -13.29 24.14 2.52
N HIS A 146 -12.23 23.33 2.69
CA HIS A 146 -12.05 22.05 2.00
C HIS A 146 -11.59 20.95 2.94
N VAL A 147 -11.85 19.69 2.55
CA VAL A 147 -11.37 18.50 3.24
C VAL A 147 -10.70 17.53 2.26
N LEU A 148 -9.68 16.80 2.72
CA LEU A 148 -9.04 15.73 1.93
C LEU A 148 -9.88 14.46 1.99
N MET A 149 -10.23 13.90 0.84
CA MET A 149 -10.93 12.63 0.72
C MET A 149 -10.35 11.82 -0.43
N MET A 150 -10.54 10.50 -0.37
CA MET A 150 -10.15 9.56 -1.41
C MET A 150 -11.39 8.92 -2.03
N LYS A 151 -11.33 8.72 -3.34
CA LYS A 151 -12.37 8.02 -4.08
C LYS A 151 -12.05 6.52 -4.12
N ARG A 152 -12.87 5.70 -3.47
CA ARG A 152 -12.76 4.23 -3.53
C ARG A 152 -13.13 3.73 -4.91
N TYR A 153 -12.67 2.52 -5.25
CA TYR A 153 -13.05 1.83 -6.49
C TYR A 153 -14.57 1.65 -6.62
N SER A 154 -15.29 1.60 -5.50
CA SER A 154 -16.76 1.55 -5.46
C SER A 154 -17.44 2.87 -5.86
N GLY A 155 -16.68 3.93 -6.14
CA GLY A 155 -17.18 5.27 -6.47
C GLY A 155 -17.47 6.17 -5.27
N ASN A 156 -17.45 5.63 -4.04
CA ASN A 156 -17.72 6.37 -2.82
C ASN A 156 -16.47 7.13 -2.34
N TRP A 157 -16.69 8.31 -1.76
CA TRP A 157 -15.64 9.09 -1.10
C TRP A 157 -15.48 8.69 0.35
N SER A 158 -14.25 8.64 0.85
CA SER A 158 -13.94 8.41 2.27
C SER A 158 -12.68 9.15 2.70
N PHE A 159 -12.57 9.47 3.98
CA PHE A 159 -11.32 9.92 4.59
C PHE A 159 -10.23 8.83 4.54
N PRO A 160 -8.94 9.21 4.50
CA PRO A 160 -7.82 8.27 4.61
C PRO A 160 -7.87 7.58 5.98
N ARG A 161 -7.95 6.25 5.95
CA ARG A 161 -8.07 5.36 7.12
C ARG A 161 -7.92 3.90 6.72
N GLY A 162 -7.40 3.11 7.64
CA GLY A 162 -7.43 1.65 7.51
C GLY A 162 -7.38 0.93 8.84
N LYS A 163 -7.01 -0.33 8.82
CA LYS A 163 -7.25 -1.27 9.93
C LYS A 163 -6.04 -1.31 10.84
N MET A 164 -6.29 -1.37 12.15
CA MET A 164 -5.23 -1.53 13.15
C MET A 164 -4.54 -2.88 13.01
N GLU A 165 -3.21 -2.85 13.07
CA GLU A 165 -2.39 -4.06 13.12
C GLU A 165 -2.19 -4.55 14.56
N SER A 166 -1.67 -5.77 14.70
CA SER A 166 -1.44 -6.36 16.02
C SER A 166 -0.31 -5.64 16.76
N GLY A 167 -0.61 -5.16 17.98
CA GLY A 167 0.36 -4.44 18.81
C GLY A 167 0.55 -2.97 18.47
N GLU A 168 -0.14 -2.47 17.43
CA GLU A 168 -0.15 -1.07 17.02
C GLU A 168 -1.11 -0.27 17.89
N ASN A 169 -0.72 0.95 18.28
CA ASN A 169 -1.65 1.87 18.95
C ASN A 169 -2.50 2.67 17.92
N PRO A 170 -3.63 3.27 18.36
CA PRO A 170 -4.53 4.01 17.48
C PRO A 170 -3.85 5.10 16.62
N GLU A 171 -2.94 5.86 17.23
CA GLU A 171 -2.21 6.95 16.60
C GLU A 171 -1.24 6.43 15.54
N GLU A 172 -0.45 5.41 15.86
CA GLU A 172 0.46 4.73 14.93
C GLU A 172 -0.29 4.20 13.70
N CYS A 173 -1.46 3.58 13.92
CA CYS A 173 -2.31 3.10 12.84
C CYS A 173 -2.77 4.25 11.93
N ALA A 174 -3.22 5.37 12.52
CA ALA A 174 -3.64 6.52 11.74
C ALA A 174 -2.49 7.13 10.92
N VAL A 175 -1.28 7.22 11.48
CA VAL A 175 -0.11 7.71 10.72
C VAL A 175 0.23 6.78 9.57
N ARG A 176 0.34 5.48 9.84
CA ARG A 176 0.70 4.48 8.84
C ARG A 176 -0.31 4.46 7.69
N GLU A 177 -1.60 4.36 7.99
CA GLU A 177 -2.65 4.25 6.97
C GLU A 177 -2.77 5.52 6.12
N VAL A 178 -2.67 6.71 6.73
CA VAL A 178 -2.64 7.97 5.97
C VAL A 178 -1.43 8.02 5.05
N PHE A 179 -0.26 7.59 5.52
CA PHE A 179 0.93 7.55 4.70
C PHE A 179 0.81 6.54 3.55
N GLU A 180 0.24 5.36 3.80
CA GLU A 180 0.02 4.33 2.78
C GLU A 180 -0.97 4.78 1.69
N GLU A 181 -2.07 5.44 2.07
CA GLU A 181 -3.14 5.77 1.13
C GLU A 181 -2.95 7.12 0.41
N VAL A 182 -2.33 8.10 1.05
CA VAL A 182 -2.15 9.46 0.48
C VAL A 182 -0.72 10.00 0.53
N GLY A 183 0.24 9.26 1.09
CA GLY A 183 1.66 9.65 1.11
C GLY A 183 1.99 10.80 2.07
N LEU A 184 1.04 11.21 2.92
CA LEU A 184 1.23 12.30 3.87
C LEU A 184 1.74 11.75 5.21
N ASP A 185 2.82 12.35 5.71
CA ASP A 185 3.32 12.06 7.05
C ASP A 185 2.74 13.07 8.04
N ASN A 186 1.84 12.59 8.91
CA ASN A 186 1.17 13.37 9.93
C ASN A 186 1.64 13.00 11.36
N SER A 187 2.78 12.32 11.52
CA SER A 187 3.27 11.87 12.83
C SER A 187 3.39 13.01 13.85
N ASN A 188 3.75 14.21 13.39
CA ASN A 188 3.93 15.40 14.23
C ASN A 188 2.64 16.20 14.44
N LEU A 189 1.54 15.80 13.80
CA LEU A 189 0.27 16.52 13.84
C LEU A 189 -0.74 15.85 14.77
N ILE A 190 -0.63 14.53 14.97
CA ILE A 190 -1.53 13.77 15.84
C ILE A 190 -1.47 14.30 17.27
N LYS A 191 -2.65 14.59 17.83
CA LYS A 191 -2.84 14.88 19.26
C LYS A 191 -3.86 13.89 19.81
N SER A 192 -3.48 13.12 20.83
CA SER A 192 -4.31 12.04 21.37
C SER A 192 -5.72 12.47 21.82
N ASP A 193 -5.93 13.74 22.16
CA ASP A 193 -7.21 14.24 22.69
C ASP A 193 -8.14 14.88 21.63
N GLU A 194 -7.69 15.05 20.38
CA GLU A 194 -8.44 15.75 19.32
C GLU A 194 -8.93 14.77 18.23
N TYR A 195 -9.93 13.95 18.55
CA TYR A 195 -10.48 12.98 17.60
C TYR A 195 -12.01 12.88 17.61
N ILE A 196 -12.56 12.40 16.48
CA ILE A 196 -13.96 12.04 16.32
C ILE A 196 -14.08 10.52 16.33
N GLU A 197 -14.89 9.97 17.23
CA GLU A 197 -15.19 8.55 17.31
C GLU A 197 -16.59 8.24 16.79
N ASN A 198 -16.70 7.30 15.85
CA ASN A 198 -17.97 6.76 15.39
C ASN A 198 -18.06 5.26 15.73
N LYS A 199 -18.86 4.94 16.76
CA LYS A 199 -19.18 3.57 17.14
C LYS A 199 -20.38 3.09 16.34
N ARG A 200 -20.19 2.05 15.51
CA ARG A 200 -21.29 1.37 14.82
C ARG A 200 -21.44 -0.04 15.35
N GLU A 201 -22.65 -0.39 15.79
CA GLU A 201 -23.02 -1.79 15.98
C GLU A 201 -23.25 -2.41 14.60
N GLU A 202 -22.37 -3.31 14.17
CA GLU A 202 -22.60 -4.08 12.94
C GLU A 202 -23.33 -5.38 13.24
N LYS A 203 -24.24 -5.77 12.33
CA LYS A 203 -25.06 -6.99 12.40
C LYS A 203 -24.28 -8.30 12.63
N TYR A 204 -22.96 -8.29 12.38
CA TYR A 204 -22.09 -9.45 12.42
C TYR A 204 -21.05 -9.41 13.54
N SER A 205 -21.07 -8.38 14.40
CA SER A 205 -20.14 -8.20 15.51
C SER A 205 -20.89 -7.94 16.81
N THR A 206 -20.70 -8.80 17.81
CA THR A 206 -21.21 -8.59 19.19
C THR A 206 -20.43 -7.50 19.94
N LEU A 207 -19.36 -6.94 19.33
CA LEU A 207 -18.66 -5.72 19.74
C LEU A 207 -18.88 -4.63 18.67
N GLY A 208 -19.04 -3.37 19.10
CA GLY A 208 -19.14 -2.22 18.20
C GLY A 208 -17.83 -1.91 17.49
N ILE A 209 -17.90 -1.49 16.23
CA ILE A 209 -16.74 -1.01 15.46
C ILE A 209 -16.43 0.42 15.88
N ILE A 210 -15.20 0.65 16.34
CA ILE A 210 -14.67 1.97 16.64
C ILE A 210 -13.98 2.50 15.38
N ASN A 211 -14.46 3.64 14.89
CA ASN A 211 -13.78 4.41 13.85
C ASN A 211 -13.33 5.72 14.47
N VAL A 212 -12.02 5.97 14.49
CA VAL A 212 -11.47 7.22 15.02
C VAL A 212 -10.80 7.99 13.91
N ALA A 213 -11.06 9.29 13.83
CA ALA A 213 -10.34 10.19 12.95
C ALA A 213 -9.89 11.43 13.70
N TRP A 214 -8.62 11.77 13.59
CA TRP A 214 -8.07 13.02 14.11
C TRP A 214 -8.30 14.18 13.16
N LEU A 215 -8.53 15.37 13.71
CA LEU A 215 -8.78 16.58 12.94
C LEU A 215 -7.49 17.39 12.78
N PHE A 216 -7.09 17.68 11.56
CA PHE A 216 -5.91 18.50 11.28
C PHE A 216 -6.25 19.68 10.39
N GLN A 217 -5.81 20.88 10.79
CA GLN A 217 -5.70 22.01 9.87
C GLN A 217 -4.36 21.93 9.14
N ILE A 218 -4.39 21.89 7.82
CA ILE A 218 -3.20 21.84 6.99
C ILE A 218 -3.27 22.87 5.85
N GLU A 219 -2.11 23.36 5.44
CA GLU A 219 -1.97 24.18 4.25
C GLU A 219 -1.93 23.25 3.04
N LEU A 220 -3.08 23.08 2.39
CA LEU A 220 -3.16 22.38 1.12
C LEU A 220 -2.85 23.39 0.02
N ALA A 221 -1.65 23.31 -0.55
CA ALA A 221 -1.33 24.02 -1.78
C ALA A 221 -2.11 23.35 -2.93
N PHE A 222 -3.19 24.00 -3.37
CA PHE A 222 -3.94 23.62 -4.56
C PHE A 222 -3.43 24.40 -5.78
#